data_AF-A0A8J3ZBQ5-F1
#
_entry.id   AF-A0A8J3ZBQ5-F1
#
_cell.length_a   1.000
_cell.length_b   1.000
_cell.length_c   1.000
_cell.angle_alpha   90.00
_cell.angle_beta   90.00
_cell.angle_gamma   90.00
#
_symmetry.space_group_name_H-M   'P 1'
#
loop_
_entity.id
_entity.type
_entity.pdbx_description
1 polymer ?
#
loop_
_entity_poly.entity_id
_entity_poly.type
_entity_poly.pdbx_seq_one_letter_code
_entity_poly.pdbx_strand_id
1 'polypeptide(L)'
;MNRITIIRSGALGLVAGGGLLVVAASMGPATWRQGEAHAKPAVAVLVTVVLLGPVLSALSLATRKLAARRIAAVAGAGSAIAAALAVGAAAGEATRDGLAPGGPLAAVGATLAAGGWLVAALTADLPGRLHPGLLVGATILVVLVGWLGPVGAARLARSGTDARTVAAVPAAEAAPPPGLATAWQATPSGPVAGVAGNVVLLRERAGVRTLDVRTGRAAWHHLRSGRSLVGLGPAAGGGLVVGLWQGDGETLAIAFDAYTGKRRWQRTVDAPAADHQVTGSAGLVVLVPRGKPAPVLALDVRTGERRWAWRPANAECAVVAAATSDEPDRDDTLAVAFSCPDGRRVSGLSTVDGAVRWTWAPSSPSDAVDGLPPRGTAPGGSLPGGYAPLLVPTAGGVLVNDGPTGLVLSMSGGRAGAAHPAGGRLAASAGATGLYLGGDNATAVDLALGRERWKVPLPAATTPVAVAAIEGAGFALVVPDRGGPARLVRYDLNTGTNLAERQVDDASTGLWLAPGTLLVTTTTNAVTALR
;
A
#
# COMPACT_ATOMS: atom_id res chain seq x y z
N MET A 1 -26.07 39.69 46.07
CA MET A 1 -26.25 38.25 45.75
C MET A 1 -25.23 37.43 46.54
N ASN A 2 -25.66 36.36 47.20
CA ASN A 2 -24.81 35.57 48.09
C ASN A 2 -23.83 34.72 47.25
N ARG A 3 -22.54 34.64 47.62
CA ARG A 3 -21.50 33.91 46.84
C ARG A 3 -21.87 32.44 46.58
N ILE A 4 -22.60 31.83 47.52
CA ILE A 4 -23.12 30.46 47.42
C ILE A 4 -24.12 30.32 46.25
N THR A 5 -24.94 31.34 46.02
CA THR A 5 -25.93 31.35 44.94
C THR A 5 -25.23 31.37 43.57
N ILE A 6 -24.15 32.14 43.43
CA ILE A 6 -23.38 32.22 42.17
C ILE A 6 -22.71 30.89 41.83
N ILE A 7 -22.14 30.20 42.83
CA ILE A 7 -21.47 28.89 42.63
C ILE A 7 -22.49 27.81 42.24
N ARG A 8 -23.66 27.76 42.91
CA ARG A 8 -24.73 26.81 42.55
C ARG A 8 -25.24 27.05 41.13
N SER A 9 -25.43 28.30 40.73
CA SER A 9 -25.83 28.64 39.36
C SER A 9 -24.78 28.22 38.32
N GLY A 10 -23.49 28.39 38.63
CA GLY A 10 -22.40 27.95 37.76
C GLY A 10 -22.34 26.43 37.58
N ALA A 11 -22.53 25.66 38.67
CA ALA A 11 -22.56 24.20 38.61
C ALA A 11 -23.76 23.67 37.81
N LEU A 12 -24.94 24.26 38.00
CA LEU A 12 -26.13 23.95 37.18
C LEU A 12 -25.90 24.29 35.70
N GLY A 13 -25.22 25.39 35.41
CA GLY A 13 -24.83 25.77 34.04
C GLY A 13 -23.90 24.75 33.38
N LEU A 14 -22.92 24.20 34.11
CA LEU A 14 -22.02 23.15 33.61
C LEU A 14 -22.76 21.83 33.33
N VAL A 15 -23.67 21.43 34.21
CA VAL A 15 -24.48 20.22 34.01
C VAL A 15 -25.42 20.37 32.81
N ALA A 16 -26.11 21.52 32.71
CA ALA A 16 -27.00 21.80 31.58
C ALA A 16 -26.24 21.89 30.26
N GLY A 17 -25.09 22.60 30.24
CA GLY A 17 -24.23 22.72 29.06
C GLY A 17 -23.63 21.39 28.62
N GLY A 18 -23.15 20.57 29.55
CA GLY A 18 -22.66 19.22 29.26
C GLY A 18 -23.74 18.30 28.69
N GLY A 19 -24.95 18.33 29.27
CA GLY A 19 -26.11 17.60 28.76
C GLY A 19 -26.51 18.02 27.34
N LEU A 20 -26.55 19.34 27.07
CA LEU A 20 -26.82 19.87 25.73
C LEU A 20 -25.79 19.45 24.69
N LEU A 21 -24.51 19.42 25.05
CA LEU A 21 -23.43 18.94 24.17
C LEU A 21 -23.57 17.46 23.81
N VAL A 22 -23.93 16.62 24.78
CA VAL A 22 -24.19 15.19 24.54
C VAL A 22 -25.40 15.00 23.64
N VAL A 23 -26.50 15.73 23.91
CA VAL A 23 -27.71 15.69 23.07
C VAL A 23 -27.41 16.16 21.65
N ALA A 24 -26.71 17.29 21.49
CA ALA A 24 -26.33 17.81 20.18
C ALA A 24 -25.44 16.85 19.39
N ALA A 25 -24.46 16.18 20.02
CA ALA A 25 -23.65 15.16 19.38
C ALA A 25 -24.48 13.94 18.94
N SER A 26 -25.45 13.52 19.76
CA SER A 26 -26.31 12.38 19.43
C SER A 26 -27.39 12.69 18.37
N MET A 27 -27.88 13.93 18.30
CA MET A 27 -28.97 14.36 17.41
C MET A 27 -28.51 15.12 16.15
N GLY A 28 -27.20 15.31 15.93
CA GLY A 28 -26.67 15.99 14.75
C GLY A 28 -27.22 15.39 13.43
N PRO A 29 -27.60 16.24 12.45
CA PRO A 29 -28.36 15.84 11.27
C PRO A 29 -27.66 14.76 10.45
N ALA A 30 -28.44 13.79 9.96
CA ALA A 30 -27.94 12.64 9.18
C ALA A 30 -27.20 13.04 7.89
N THR A 31 -27.44 14.24 7.36
CA THR A 31 -26.74 14.81 6.21
C THR A 31 -25.27 15.10 6.50
N TRP A 32 -24.87 15.23 7.77
CA TRP A 32 -23.47 15.39 8.19
C TRP A 32 -22.74 14.05 8.34
N ARG A 33 -23.44 12.92 8.11
CA ARG A 33 -22.91 11.54 8.16
C ARG A 33 -22.78 10.92 6.76
N GLN A 34 -22.86 11.73 5.71
CA GLN A 34 -22.79 11.26 4.32
C GLN A 34 -21.33 11.28 3.82
N GLY A 35 -20.62 10.19 4.11
CA GLY A 35 -19.28 9.94 3.60
C GLY A 35 -18.81 8.55 3.99
N GLU A 36 -19.18 7.55 3.20
CA GLU A 36 -18.80 6.13 3.30
C GLU A 36 -19.54 5.25 4.34
N ALA A 37 -19.72 3.98 3.96
CA ALA A 37 -20.51 2.98 4.67
C ALA A 37 -19.99 2.76 6.09
N HIS A 38 -20.72 3.25 7.08
CA HIS A 38 -20.42 3.00 8.49
C HIS A 38 -21.49 2.10 9.10
N ALA A 39 -21.01 1.04 9.75
CA ALA A 39 -21.82 0.20 10.61
C ALA A 39 -22.50 1.09 11.66
N LYS A 40 -23.80 0.85 11.88
CA LYS A 40 -24.56 1.51 12.95
C LYS A 40 -23.79 1.33 14.27
N PRO A 41 -23.75 2.34 15.16
CA PRO A 41 -23.15 2.17 16.48
C PRO A 41 -23.73 0.92 17.12
N ALA A 42 -22.86 0.09 17.72
CA ALA A 42 -23.30 -1.14 18.36
C ALA A 42 -24.42 -0.81 19.35
N VAL A 43 -25.52 -1.56 19.28
CA VAL A 43 -26.73 -1.33 20.12
C VAL A 43 -26.36 -1.18 21.60
N ALA A 44 -25.31 -1.86 22.05
CA ALA A 44 -24.74 -1.74 23.39
C ALA A 44 -24.33 -0.31 23.79
N VAL A 45 -23.74 0.50 22.89
CA VAL A 45 -23.31 1.88 23.21
C VAL A 45 -24.52 2.78 23.36
N LEU A 46 -25.52 2.66 22.48
CA LEU A 46 -26.77 3.41 22.57
C LEU A 46 -27.56 3.05 23.83
N VAL A 47 -27.65 1.76 24.15
CA VAL A 47 -28.31 1.27 25.37
C VAL A 47 -27.60 1.79 26.62
N THR A 48 -26.27 1.83 26.64
CA THR A 48 -25.50 2.33 27.80
C THR A 48 -25.74 3.82 28.03
N VAL A 49 -25.74 4.64 26.98
CA VAL A 49 -26.01 6.08 27.07
C VAL A 49 -27.46 6.36 27.52
N VAL A 50 -28.43 5.64 26.95
CA VAL A 50 -29.85 5.81 27.28
C VAL A 50 -30.17 5.35 28.70
N LEU A 51 -29.56 4.24 29.16
CA LEU A 51 -29.80 3.71 30.51
C LEU A 51 -29.06 4.48 31.61
N LEU A 52 -28.02 5.25 31.28
CA LEU A 52 -27.26 6.01 32.28
C LEU A 52 -28.15 7.02 33.02
N GLY A 53 -29.05 7.71 32.30
CA GLY A 53 -29.98 8.69 32.88
C GLY A 53 -30.93 8.07 33.91
N PRO A 54 -31.74 7.07 33.53
CA PRO A 54 -32.64 6.37 34.44
C PRO A 54 -31.94 5.71 35.62
N VAL A 55 -30.75 5.11 35.42
CA VAL A 55 -29.98 4.48 36.51
C VAL A 55 -29.48 5.54 37.50
N LEU A 56 -28.95 6.66 37.02
CA LEU A 56 -28.52 7.78 37.88
C LEU A 56 -29.71 8.42 38.60
N SER A 57 -30.87 8.57 37.94
CA SER A 57 -32.10 9.05 38.56
C SER A 57 -32.64 8.08 39.62
N ALA A 58 -32.65 6.78 39.34
CA ALA A 58 -33.06 5.74 40.29
C ALA A 58 -32.08 5.64 41.47
N LEU A 59 -30.77 5.75 41.24
CA LEU A 59 -29.77 5.86 42.30
C LEU A 59 -30.02 7.11 43.15
N SER A 60 -30.33 8.25 42.53
CA SER A 60 -30.63 9.50 43.26
C SER A 60 -31.90 9.39 44.13
N LEU A 61 -32.89 8.59 43.70
CA LEU A 61 -34.12 8.37 44.45
C LEU A 61 -33.91 7.36 45.59
N ALA A 62 -33.23 6.25 45.32
CA ALA A 62 -32.92 5.21 46.30
C ALA A 62 -32.00 5.72 47.42
N THR A 63 -31.17 6.71 47.11
CA THR A 63 -30.22 7.30 48.06
C THR A 63 -30.83 8.37 48.96
N ARG A 64 -32.07 8.85 48.74
CA ARG A 64 -32.74 9.85 49.61
C ARG A 64 -32.89 9.43 51.08
N LYS A 65 -32.70 8.15 51.42
CA LYS A 65 -32.70 7.63 52.80
C LYS A 65 -31.30 7.53 53.44
N LEU A 66 -30.23 7.74 52.68
CA LEU A 66 -28.84 7.74 53.16
C LEU A 66 -28.41 9.19 53.43
N ALA A 67 -27.64 9.42 54.51
CA ALA A 67 -27.13 10.75 54.84
C ALA A 67 -26.49 11.41 53.61
N ALA A 68 -26.88 12.66 53.31
CA ALA A 68 -26.57 13.39 52.07
C ALA A 68 -25.10 13.29 51.61
N ARG A 69 -24.16 13.18 52.56
CA ARG A 69 -22.72 12.99 52.31
C ARG A 69 -22.36 11.70 51.56
N ARG A 70 -23.05 10.59 51.80
CA ARG A 70 -22.77 9.31 51.09
C ARG A 70 -23.30 9.32 49.66
N ILE A 71 -24.38 10.07 49.41
CA ILE A 71 -25.03 10.17 48.08
C ILE A 71 -24.11 10.86 47.08
N ALA A 72 -23.57 12.01 47.48
CA ALA A 72 -22.68 12.83 46.67
C ALA A 72 -21.40 12.07 46.27
N ALA A 73 -20.79 11.35 47.21
CA ALA A 73 -19.57 10.58 46.96
C ALA A 73 -19.82 9.39 46.02
N VAL A 74 -20.93 8.66 46.20
CA VAL A 74 -21.28 7.51 45.35
C VAL A 74 -21.67 7.97 43.94
N ALA A 75 -22.41 9.07 43.81
CA ALA A 75 -22.76 9.63 42.50
C ALA A 75 -21.52 10.19 41.76
N GLY A 76 -20.61 10.86 42.47
CA GLY A 76 -19.35 11.34 41.90
C GLY A 76 -18.44 10.21 41.45
N ALA A 77 -18.27 9.17 42.29
CA ALA A 77 -17.50 7.98 41.96
C ALA A 77 -18.11 7.22 40.77
N GLY A 78 -19.43 7.03 40.75
CA GLY A 78 -20.14 6.38 39.65
C GLY A 78 -19.99 7.15 38.33
N SER A 79 -20.07 8.49 38.38
CA SER A 79 -19.88 9.35 37.21
C SER A 79 -18.45 9.30 36.68
N ALA A 80 -17.45 9.28 37.57
CA ALA A 80 -16.04 9.15 37.20
C ALA A 80 -15.73 7.78 36.57
N ILE A 81 -16.28 6.69 37.12
CA ILE A 81 -16.12 5.34 36.56
C ILE A 81 -16.82 5.25 35.20
N ALA A 82 -18.03 5.79 35.05
CA ALA A 82 -18.74 5.80 33.78
C ALA A 82 -18.00 6.63 32.70
N ALA A 83 -17.42 7.77 33.08
CA ALA A 83 -16.58 8.57 32.18
C ALA A 83 -15.30 7.82 31.77
N ALA A 84 -14.64 7.14 32.71
CA ALA A 84 -13.45 6.34 32.42
C ALA A 84 -13.76 5.15 31.50
N LEU A 85 -14.88 4.46 31.71
CA LEU A 85 -15.34 3.36 30.85
C LEU A 85 -15.74 3.85 29.46
N ALA A 86 -16.40 5.02 29.36
CA ALA A 86 -16.73 5.64 28.08
C ALA A 86 -15.48 6.05 27.29
N VAL A 87 -14.46 6.60 27.95
CA VAL A 87 -13.16 6.91 27.33
C VAL A 87 -12.43 5.63 26.89
N GLY A 88 -12.45 4.58 27.71
CA GLY A 88 -11.86 3.29 27.37
C GLY A 88 -12.54 2.61 26.17
N ALA A 89 -13.87 2.65 26.11
CA ALA A 89 -14.63 2.15 24.97
C ALA A 89 -14.37 2.97 23.70
N ALA A 90 -14.30 4.30 23.81
CA ALA A 90 -13.99 5.20 22.70
C ALA A 90 -12.56 5.05 22.15
N ALA A 91 -11.61 4.57 22.97
CA ALA A 91 -10.24 4.34 22.53
C ALA A 91 -10.08 3.09 21.63
N GLY A 92 -11.06 2.18 21.62
CA GLY A 92 -11.02 0.94 20.83
C GLY A 92 -11.63 1.04 19.43
N GLU A 93 -12.53 2.00 19.20
CA GLU A 93 -13.12 2.25 17.89
C GLU A 93 -12.39 3.40 17.19
N ALA A 94 -12.08 3.24 15.91
CA ALA A 94 -11.35 4.23 15.13
C ALA A 94 -12.18 5.52 14.97
N THR A 95 -12.10 6.41 15.95
CA THR A 95 -12.78 7.72 15.98
C THR A 95 -12.16 8.64 14.94
N ARG A 96 -12.62 8.55 13.69
CA ARG A 96 -12.31 9.54 12.65
C ARG A 96 -13.23 10.76 12.67
N ASP A 97 -14.43 10.61 13.21
CA ASP A 97 -15.40 11.71 13.26
C ASP A 97 -15.63 12.20 14.68
N GLY A 98 -15.24 13.46 14.93
CA GLY A 98 -15.32 14.13 16.23
C GLY A 98 -16.72 14.23 16.85
N LEU A 99 -17.76 13.85 16.08
CA LEU A 99 -19.18 14.07 16.32
C LEU A 99 -19.99 12.77 16.48
N ALA A 100 -19.40 11.58 16.32
CA ALA A 100 -20.13 10.33 16.51
C ALA A 100 -20.54 10.13 17.99
N PRO A 101 -21.61 9.37 18.29
CA PRO A 101 -21.90 8.90 19.64
C PRO A 101 -20.70 8.10 20.18
N GLY A 102 -20.06 8.58 21.25
CA GLY A 102 -18.78 8.04 21.76
C GLY A 102 -17.53 8.82 21.29
N GLY A 103 -17.67 9.81 20.42
CA GLY A 103 -16.59 10.67 19.97
C GLY A 103 -16.11 11.70 21.02
N PRO A 104 -15.05 12.47 20.69
CA PRO A 104 -14.41 13.44 21.58
C PRO A 104 -15.39 14.41 22.24
N LEU A 105 -16.38 14.92 21.50
CA LEU A 105 -17.36 15.88 22.04
C LEU A 105 -18.32 15.25 23.06
N ALA A 106 -18.72 13.99 22.84
CA ALA A 106 -19.54 13.26 23.81
C ALA A 106 -18.75 12.95 25.09
N ALA A 107 -17.47 12.59 24.96
CA ALA A 107 -16.58 12.40 26.10
C ALA A 107 -16.37 13.70 26.88
N VAL A 108 -16.12 14.82 26.20
CA VAL A 108 -16.00 16.14 26.84
C VAL A 108 -17.29 16.53 27.55
N GLY A 109 -18.45 16.36 26.92
CA GLY A 109 -19.76 16.64 27.51
C GLY A 109 -20.02 15.80 28.77
N ALA A 110 -19.73 14.50 28.73
CA ALA A 110 -19.85 13.62 29.89
C ALA A 110 -18.90 14.01 31.03
N THR A 111 -17.67 14.42 30.70
CA THR A 111 -16.67 14.84 31.70
C THR A 111 -17.07 16.15 32.37
N LEU A 112 -17.60 17.12 31.60
CA LEU A 112 -18.12 18.38 32.12
C LEU A 112 -19.35 18.17 33.02
N ALA A 113 -20.25 17.27 32.62
CA ALA A 113 -21.41 16.93 33.43
C ALA A 113 -20.99 16.27 34.77
N ALA A 114 -20.07 15.31 34.73
CA ALA A 114 -19.53 14.67 35.93
C ALA A 114 -18.81 15.66 36.85
N GLY A 115 -18.00 16.57 36.27
CA GLY A 115 -17.33 17.64 37.00
C GLY A 115 -18.31 18.61 37.67
N GLY A 116 -19.37 19.01 36.96
CA GLY A 116 -20.43 19.86 37.49
C GLY A 116 -21.15 19.22 38.69
N TRP A 117 -21.47 17.92 38.59
CA TRP A 117 -22.06 17.16 39.69
C TRP A 117 -21.14 17.02 40.89
N LEU A 118 -19.84 16.78 40.67
CA LEU A 118 -18.85 16.70 41.74
C LEU A 118 -18.71 18.05 42.49
N VAL A 119 -18.67 19.17 41.76
CA VAL A 119 -18.60 20.51 42.36
C VAL A 119 -19.88 20.82 43.14
N ALA A 120 -21.06 20.50 42.59
CA ALA A 120 -22.34 20.68 43.29
C ALA A 120 -22.40 19.84 44.58
N ALA A 121 -21.90 18.60 44.54
CA ALA A 121 -21.81 17.69 45.67
C ALA A 121 -20.87 18.20 46.77
N LEU A 122 -19.68 18.69 46.41
CA LEU A 122 -18.67 19.17 47.36
C LEU A 122 -19.06 20.52 47.99
N THR A 123 -19.88 21.32 47.33
CA THR A 123 -20.28 22.66 47.81
C THR A 123 -21.57 22.68 48.62
N ALA A 124 -22.27 21.54 48.74
CA ALA A 124 -23.57 21.48 49.40
C ALA A 124 -23.53 21.68 50.93
N ASP A 125 -22.41 21.37 51.61
CA ASP A 125 -22.39 21.18 53.07
C ASP A 125 -21.08 21.61 53.78
N LEU A 126 -20.25 22.45 53.16
CA LEU A 126 -19.03 22.98 53.81
C LEU A 126 -19.31 24.34 54.47
N PRO A 127 -19.43 24.43 55.82
CA PRO A 127 -19.60 25.70 56.53
C PRO A 127 -18.31 26.56 56.61
N GLY A 128 -17.35 26.36 55.71
CA GLY A 128 -16.07 27.07 55.69
C GLY A 128 -15.73 27.63 54.32
N ARG A 129 -15.02 28.77 54.28
CA ARG A 129 -14.55 29.42 53.04
C ARG A 129 -13.67 28.44 52.25
N LEU A 130 -14.25 27.83 51.22
CA LEU A 130 -13.47 27.13 50.19
C LEU A 130 -12.46 28.10 49.60
N HIS A 131 -11.17 27.76 49.70
CA HIS A 131 -10.12 28.55 49.08
C HIS A 131 -10.33 28.52 47.56
N PRO A 132 -10.47 29.67 46.88
CA PRO A 132 -10.74 29.73 45.44
C PRO A 132 -9.70 28.98 44.59
N GLY A 133 -8.47 28.81 45.11
CA GLY A 133 -7.42 28.03 44.46
C GLY A 133 -7.76 26.56 44.22
N LEU A 134 -8.54 25.92 45.09
CA LEU A 134 -8.93 24.51 44.93
C LEU A 134 -9.94 24.31 43.80
N LEU A 135 -10.91 25.22 43.65
CA LEU A 135 -11.88 25.18 42.56
C LEU A 135 -11.21 25.48 41.22
N VAL A 136 -10.31 26.45 41.18
CA VAL A 136 -9.53 26.77 39.97
C VAL A 136 -8.63 25.58 39.60
N GLY A 137 -7.94 24.97 40.56
CA GLY A 137 -7.10 23.79 40.32
C GLY A 137 -7.88 22.58 39.78
N ALA A 138 -9.04 22.26 40.36
CA ALA A 138 -9.88 21.17 39.89
C ALA A 138 -10.46 21.44 38.48
N THR A 139 -10.85 22.68 38.19
CA THR A 139 -11.36 23.05 36.86
C THR A 139 -10.26 22.97 35.81
N ILE A 140 -9.06 23.47 36.13
CA ILE A 140 -7.88 23.35 35.25
C ILE A 140 -7.53 21.89 34.99
N LEU A 141 -7.56 21.04 36.01
CA LEU A 141 -7.29 19.60 35.86
C LEU A 141 -8.33 18.93 34.95
N VAL A 142 -9.62 19.21 35.14
CA VAL A 142 -10.70 18.65 34.30
C VAL A 142 -10.58 19.12 32.86
N VAL A 143 -10.25 20.40 32.64
CA VAL A 143 -10.01 20.94 31.29
C VAL A 143 -8.76 20.32 30.68
N LEU A 144 -7.65 20.21 31.41
CA LEU A 144 -6.43 19.57 30.91
C LEU A 144 -6.64 18.10 30.56
N VAL A 145 -7.31 17.32 31.41
CA VAL A 145 -7.59 15.90 31.15
C VAL A 145 -8.59 15.75 30.00
N GLY A 146 -9.65 16.56 29.99
CA GLY A 146 -10.68 16.54 28.94
C GLY A 146 -10.19 17.02 27.57
N TRP A 147 -9.16 17.88 27.54
CA TRP A 147 -8.62 18.43 26.29
C TRP A 147 -7.38 17.68 25.80
N LEU A 148 -6.43 17.36 26.70
CA LEU A 148 -5.22 16.61 26.34
C LEU A 148 -5.50 15.11 26.14
N GLY A 149 -6.48 14.54 26.83
CA GLY A 149 -6.84 13.12 26.69
C GLY A 149 -7.20 12.74 25.25
N PRO A 150 -8.18 13.39 24.62
CA PRO A 150 -8.57 13.11 23.24
C PRO A 150 -7.47 13.44 22.22
N VAL A 151 -6.70 14.51 22.44
CA VAL A 151 -5.59 14.89 21.55
C VAL A 151 -4.45 13.85 21.65
N GLY A 152 -4.13 13.38 22.86
CA GLY A 152 -3.15 12.32 23.10
C GLY A 152 -3.60 10.99 22.51
N ALA A 153 -4.86 10.60 22.72
CA ALA A 153 -5.45 9.39 22.16
C ALA A 153 -5.49 9.43 20.63
N ALA A 154 -5.87 10.57 20.02
CA ALA A 154 -5.85 10.74 18.58
C ALA A 154 -4.43 10.68 18.01
N ARG A 155 -3.43 11.20 18.73
CA ARG A 155 -2.01 11.12 18.32
C ARG A 155 -1.46 9.69 18.42
N LEU A 156 -1.86 8.94 19.44
CA LEU A 156 -1.55 7.51 19.58
C LEU A 156 -2.25 6.67 18.49
N ALA A 157 -3.52 6.94 18.20
CA ALA A 157 -4.27 6.22 17.16
C ALA A 157 -3.74 6.50 15.74
N ARG A 158 -3.29 7.73 15.45
CA ARG A 158 -2.64 8.08 14.17
C ARG A 158 -1.22 7.51 14.03
N SER A 159 -0.58 7.11 15.13
CA SER A 159 0.74 6.47 15.11
C SER A 159 0.68 4.95 15.20
N GLY A 160 -0.51 4.38 15.39
CA GLY A 160 -0.76 2.94 15.41
C GLY A 160 -0.21 2.28 14.16
N THR A 161 0.91 1.58 14.34
CA THR A 161 1.55 0.76 13.32
C THR A 161 1.30 -0.68 13.72
N ASP A 162 0.46 -1.39 12.97
CA ASP A 162 0.30 -2.82 13.16
C ASP A 162 1.35 -3.53 12.30
N ALA A 163 2.34 -4.10 12.98
CA ALA A 163 3.42 -4.88 12.37
C ALA A 163 3.49 -6.24 13.05
N ARG A 164 3.20 -7.30 12.29
CA ARG A 164 3.27 -8.68 12.78
C ARG A 164 4.24 -9.46 11.91
N THR A 165 5.29 -9.99 12.53
CA THR A 165 6.26 -10.88 11.90
C THR A 165 5.90 -12.33 12.23
N VAL A 166 5.83 -13.20 11.23
CA VAL A 166 5.81 -14.66 11.41
C VAL A 166 7.25 -15.19 11.31
N ALA A 167 7.53 -16.36 11.89
CA ALA A 167 8.85 -16.98 11.82
C ALA A 167 9.31 -17.17 10.36
N ALA A 168 10.60 -16.92 10.11
CA ALA A 168 11.17 -17.00 8.77
C ALA A 168 11.09 -18.43 8.21
N VAL A 169 10.68 -18.54 6.95
CA VAL A 169 10.66 -19.81 6.19
C VAL A 169 11.98 -19.94 5.43
N PRO A 170 12.65 -21.11 5.44
CA PRO A 170 13.90 -21.31 4.72
C PRO A 170 13.74 -21.10 3.21
N ALA A 171 14.82 -20.60 2.58
CA ALA A 171 14.87 -20.38 1.14
C ALA A 171 14.54 -21.67 0.38
N ALA A 172 13.67 -21.57 -0.62
CA ALA A 172 13.29 -22.69 -1.47
C ALA A 172 14.32 -22.88 -2.60
N GLU A 173 14.44 -24.13 -3.06
CA GLU A 173 15.22 -24.48 -4.25
C GLU A 173 14.64 -23.80 -5.51
N ALA A 174 15.52 -23.33 -6.40
CA ALA A 174 15.15 -22.41 -7.47
C ALA A 174 14.55 -23.08 -8.72
N ALA A 175 14.51 -24.42 -8.77
CA ALA A 175 14.12 -25.14 -9.97
C ALA A 175 12.65 -24.85 -10.35
N PRO A 176 12.36 -24.55 -11.64
CA PRO A 176 11.00 -24.34 -12.07
C PRO A 176 10.17 -25.61 -11.88
N PRO A 177 8.88 -25.47 -11.53
CA PRO A 177 8.03 -26.62 -11.35
C PRO A 177 7.92 -27.45 -12.64
N PRO A 178 8.04 -28.78 -12.58
CA PRO A 178 7.85 -29.63 -13.74
C PRO A 178 6.38 -29.64 -14.20
N GLY A 179 5.44 -29.36 -13.31
CA GLY A 179 4.00 -29.30 -13.57
C GLY A 179 3.40 -27.90 -13.43
N LEU A 180 2.09 -27.83 -13.62
CA LEU A 180 1.26 -26.62 -13.38
C LEU A 180 0.12 -26.95 -12.40
N ALA A 181 0.37 -27.82 -11.42
CA ALA A 181 -0.63 -28.19 -10.42
C ALA A 181 -0.86 -27.04 -9.44
N THR A 182 -2.09 -26.85 -8.96
CA THR A 182 -2.37 -25.82 -7.95
C THR A 182 -1.74 -26.23 -6.62
N ALA A 183 -0.79 -25.43 -6.14
CA ALA A 183 -0.25 -25.56 -4.80
C ALA A 183 -1.18 -24.90 -3.76
N TRP A 184 -1.64 -23.68 -4.05
CA TRP A 184 -2.62 -22.96 -3.24
C TRP A 184 -3.32 -21.87 -4.06
N GLN A 185 -4.45 -21.39 -3.53
CA GLN A 185 -5.18 -20.24 -4.05
C GLN A 185 -5.62 -19.33 -2.90
N ALA A 186 -5.56 -18.02 -3.11
CA ALA A 186 -5.98 -17.01 -2.15
C ALA A 186 -6.69 -15.86 -2.87
N THR A 187 -7.62 -15.19 -2.18
CA THR A 187 -8.29 -13.97 -2.69
C THR A 187 -7.97 -12.81 -1.76
N PRO A 188 -6.77 -12.22 -1.87
CA PRO A 188 -6.37 -11.08 -1.04
C PRO A 188 -7.24 -9.84 -1.28
N SER A 189 -7.28 -8.96 -0.28
CA SER A 189 -7.97 -7.67 -0.28
C SER A 189 -7.36 -6.62 -1.21
N GLY A 190 -6.18 -6.87 -1.78
CA GLY A 190 -5.46 -5.93 -2.62
C GLY A 190 -4.68 -6.61 -3.74
N PRO A 191 -4.32 -5.88 -4.81
CA PRO A 191 -3.59 -6.42 -5.95
C PRO A 191 -2.17 -6.84 -5.56
N VAL A 192 -1.65 -7.82 -6.29
CA VAL A 192 -0.22 -8.18 -6.21
C VAL A 192 0.61 -7.04 -6.80
N ALA A 193 1.58 -6.55 -6.04
CA ALA A 193 2.52 -5.52 -6.49
C ALA A 193 3.85 -6.13 -6.97
N GLY A 194 4.17 -7.35 -6.53
CA GLY A 194 5.32 -8.11 -7.01
C GLY A 194 5.71 -9.26 -6.09
N VAL A 195 6.92 -9.79 -6.29
CA VAL A 195 7.52 -10.86 -5.49
C VAL A 195 8.87 -10.37 -4.98
N ALA A 196 9.16 -10.61 -3.70
CA ALA A 196 10.46 -10.34 -3.08
C ALA A 196 10.93 -11.60 -2.36
N GLY A 197 11.94 -12.29 -2.92
CA GLY A 197 12.41 -13.56 -2.35
C GLY A 197 11.29 -14.60 -2.30
N ASN A 198 10.90 -15.01 -1.08
CA ASN A 198 9.85 -16.00 -0.84
C ASN A 198 8.48 -15.40 -0.48
N VAL A 199 8.29 -14.08 -0.63
CA VAL A 199 7.00 -13.44 -0.32
C VAL A 199 6.36 -12.78 -1.55
N VAL A 200 5.03 -12.91 -1.62
CA VAL A 200 4.16 -12.17 -2.55
C VAL A 200 3.77 -10.85 -1.89
N LEU A 201 3.98 -9.74 -2.58
CA LEU A 201 3.67 -8.41 -2.09
C LEU A 201 2.25 -8.02 -2.51
N LEU A 202 1.41 -7.68 -1.54
CA LEU A 202 0.05 -7.22 -1.76
C LEU A 202 -0.06 -5.75 -1.37
N ARG A 203 -0.53 -4.92 -2.31
CA ARG A 203 -0.78 -3.49 -2.06
C ARG A 203 -2.16 -3.32 -1.44
N GLU A 204 -2.21 -2.89 -0.19
CA GLU A 204 -3.45 -2.45 0.44
C GLU A 204 -3.49 -0.92 0.54
N ARG A 205 -4.69 -0.35 0.64
CA ARG A 205 -4.86 1.12 0.77
C ARG A 205 -4.08 1.68 1.96
N ALA A 206 -4.05 0.95 3.08
CA ALA A 206 -3.40 1.35 4.32
C ALA A 206 -1.95 0.86 4.46
N GLY A 207 -1.42 0.06 3.52
CA GLY A 207 -0.07 -0.47 3.66
C GLY A 207 0.16 -1.74 2.85
N VAL A 208 1.03 -2.59 3.36
CA VAL A 208 1.48 -3.79 2.66
C VAL A 208 1.10 -5.03 3.46
N ARG A 209 0.57 -6.04 2.77
CA ARG A 209 0.51 -7.41 3.28
C ARG A 209 1.40 -8.28 2.42
N THR A 210 1.89 -9.37 3.01
CA THR A 210 2.65 -10.36 2.28
C THR A 210 2.11 -11.76 2.50
N LEU A 211 2.21 -12.59 1.46
CA LEU A 211 1.93 -14.01 1.54
C LEU A 211 3.23 -14.78 1.35
N ASP A 212 3.42 -15.85 2.11
CA ASP A 212 4.47 -16.83 1.83
C ASP A 212 4.15 -17.52 0.49
N VAL A 213 5.09 -17.44 -0.45
CA VAL A 213 4.96 -17.99 -1.81
C VAL A 213 4.64 -19.49 -1.79
N ARG A 214 5.06 -20.22 -0.76
CA ARG A 214 4.90 -21.68 -0.72
C ARG A 214 3.55 -22.14 -0.22
N THR A 215 2.97 -21.39 0.71
CA THR A 215 1.77 -21.80 1.46
C THR A 215 0.56 -20.91 1.20
N GLY A 216 0.76 -19.72 0.62
CA GLY A 216 -0.28 -18.71 0.44
C GLY A 216 -0.75 -18.07 1.75
N ARG A 217 -0.13 -18.42 2.89
CA ARG A 217 -0.47 -17.87 4.21
C ARG A 217 0.18 -16.51 4.41
N ALA A 218 -0.42 -15.67 5.23
CA ALA A 218 0.17 -14.38 5.59
C ALA A 218 1.55 -14.57 6.23
N ALA A 219 2.57 -13.93 5.65
CA ALA A 219 3.94 -13.96 6.18
C ALA A 219 4.18 -12.79 7.16
N TRP A 220 3.86 -11.57 6.73
CA TRP A 220 3.85 -10.38 7.58
C TRP A 220 3.01 -9.27 6.94
N HIS A 221 2.67 -8.27 7.73
CA HIS A 221 2.01 -7.06 7.24
C HIS A 221 2.54 -5.82 7.96
N HIS A 222 2.40 -4.68 7.28
CA HIS A 222 2.65 -3.36 7.84
C HIS A 222 1.53 -2.43 7.38
N LEU A 223 0.65 -2.08 8.31
CA LEU A 223 -0.48 -1.19 8.08
C LEU A 223 -0.29 0.12 8.83
N ARG A 224 -0.60 1.23 8.16
CA ARG A 224 -0.46 2.57 8.71
C ARG A 224 -1.71 3.39 8.44
N SER A 225 -2.29 3.94 9.49
CA SER A 225 -3.41 4.87 9.37
C SER A 225 -2.94 6.26 8.94
N GLY A 226 -3.80 7.00 8.24
CA GLY A 226 -3.53 8.41 7.87
C GLY A 226 -2.55 8.63 6.72
N ARG A 227 -2.02 7.56 6.10
CA ARG A 227 -1.20 7.66 4.89
C ARG A 227 -1.64 6.62 3.85
N SER A 228 -1.53 6.97 2.57
CA SER A 228 -1.85 6.08 1.45
C SER A 228 -0.58 5.49 0.87
N LEU A 229 -0.57 4.19 0.60
CA LEU A 229 0.54 3.53 -0.09
C LEU A 229 0.51 3.91 -1.59
N VAL A 230 1.49 4.71 -2.02
CA VAL A 230 1.62 5.23 -3.40
C VAL A 230 2.68 4.49 -4.23
N GLY A 231 3.45 3.60 -3.63
CA GLY A 231 4.42 2.75 -4.33
C GLY A 231 4.79 1.55 -3.47
N LEU A 232 5.03 0.41 -4.10
CA LEU A 232 5.45 -0.83 -3.44
C LEU A 232 6.22 -1.68 -4.44
N GLY A 233 7.36 -2.21 -4.02
CA GLY A 233 8.12 -3.13 -4.87
C GLY A 233 9.31 -3.78 -4.15
N PRO A 234 9.87 -4.84 -4.75
CA PRO A 234 11.11 -5.45 -4.31
C PRO A 234 12.32 -4.55 -4.61
N ALA A 235 13.39 -4.73 -3.84
CA ALA A 235 14.73 -4.20 -4.11
C ALA A 235 15.82 -5.15 -3.57
N ALA A 236 17.09 -4.89 -3.87
CA ALA A 236 18.22 -5.74 -3.45
C ALA A 236 18.06 -7.22 -3.83
N GLY A 237 17.72 -7.50 -5.10
CA GLY A 237 17.51 -8.88 -5.56
C GLY A 237 16.39 -9.59 -4.79
N GLY A 238 15.39 -8.85 -4.32
CA GLY A 238 14.27 -9.38 -3.54
C GLY A 238 14.54 -9.55 -2.03
N GLY A 239 15.70 -9.13 -1.52
CA GLY A 239 15.99 -9.14 -0.08
C GLY A 239 15.28 -8.04 0.71
N LEU A 240 14.82 -6.98 0.03
CA LEU A 240 14.08 -5.87 0.63
C LEU A 240 12.73 -5.65 -0.06
N VAL A 241 11.77 -5.20 0.74
CA VAL A 241 10.51 -4.64 0.28
C VAL A 241 10.50 -3.17 0.64
N VAL A 242 10.25 -2.30 -0.32
CA VAL A 242 10.16 -0.86 -0.07
C VAL A 242 8.76 -0.39 -0.42
N GLY A 243 8.12 0.26 0.54
CA GLY A 243 6.85 0.96 0.33
C GLY A 243 7.03 2.47 0.42
N LEU A 244 6.22 3.20 -0.34
CA LEU A 244 6.12 4.66 -0.29
C LEU A 244 4.75 5.07 0.23
N TRP A 245 4.72 5.77 1.35
CA TRP A 245 3.51 6.26 1.99
C TRP A 245 3.39 7.77 1.87
N GLN A 246 2.31 8.22 1.27
CA GLN A 246 2.01 9.64 1.14
C GLN A 246 1.06 10.12 2.26
N GLY A 247 1.38 11.25 2.89
CA GLY A 247 0.49 11.97 3.80
C GLY A 247 1.07 13.32 4.23
N ASP A 248 0.20 14.28 4.57
CA ASP A 248 0.58 15.63 5.03
C ASP A 248 1.54 16.40 4.10
N GLY A 249 1.47 16.14 2.78
CA GLY A 249 2.37 16.75 1.79
C GLY A 249 3.75 16.11 1.67
N GLU A 250 4.04 15.07 2.48
CA GLU A 250 5.31 14.36 2.46
C GLU A 250 5.15 12.92 1.96
N THR A 251 6.19 12.41 1.29
CA THR A 251 6.31 11.00 0.94
C THR A 251 7.34 10.34 1.84
N LEU A 252 6.94 9.24 2.48
CA LEU A 252 7.79 8.46 3.37
C LEU A 252 8.14 7.13 2.72
N ALA A 253 9.43 6.90 2.48
CA ALA A 253 9.94 5.61 2.07
C ALA A 253 10.28 4.76 3.32
N ILE A 254 9.78 3.53 3.38
CA ILE A 254 10.13 2.57 4.43
C ILE A 254 10.59 1.28 3.76
N ALA A 255 11.76 0.80 4.15
CA ALA A 255 12.25 -0.51 3.74
C ALA A 255 12.08 -1.54 4.84
N PHE A 256 11.67 -2.73 4.42
CA PHE A 256 11.49 -3.90 5.24
C PHE A 256 12.37 -5.02 4.73
N ASP A 257 12.91 -5.78 5.65
CA ASP A 257 13.43 -7.10 5.34
C ASP A 257 12.32 -7.97 4.72
N ALA A 258 12.53 -8.50 3.52
CA ALA A 258 11.46 -9.21 2.79
C ALA A 258 10.95 -10.45 3.52
N TYR A 259 11.81 -11.11 4.31
CA TYR A 259 11.47 -12.35 5.01
C TYR A 259 10.74 -12.10 6.33
N THR A 260 11.19 -11.11 7.09
CA THR A 260 10.71 -10.87 8.46
C THR A 260 9.77 -9.68 8.59
N GLY A 261 9.67 -8.82 7.59
CA GLY A 261 8.94 -7.56 7.69
C GLY A 261 9.56 -6.58 8.70
N LYS A 262 10.77 -6.86 9.23
CA LYS A 262 11.46 -5.92 10.13
C LYS A 262 11.88 -4.69 9.34
N ARG A 263 11.52 -3.51 9.86
CA ARG A 263 11.95 -2.23 9.28
C ARG A 263 13.48 -2.11 9.34
N ARG A 264 14.09 -1.91 8.17
CA ARG A 264 15.53 -1.67 8.02
C ARG A 264 15.86 -0.19 8.13
N TRP A 265 15.10 0.64 7.42
CA TRP A 265 15.23 2.09 7.49
C TRP A 265 13.91 2.77 7.12
N GLN A 266 13.86 4.08 7.41
CA GLN A 266 12.75 4.95 7.08
C GLN A 266 13.30 6.34 6.74
N ARG A 267 12.82 6.93 5.65
CA ARG A 267 13.27 8.24 5.17
C ARG A 267 12.11 9.02 4.56
N THR A 268 12.05 10.31 4.86
CA THR A 268 11.22 11.24 4.07
C THR A 268 11.95 11.50 2.76
N VAL A 269 11.24 11.35 1.65
CA VAL A 269 11.79 11.55 0.31
C VAL A 269 11.04 12.69 -0.36
N ASP A 270 11.79 13.53 -1.09
CA ASP A 270 11.25 14.59 -1.93
C ASP A 270 10.69 13.99 -3.23
N ALA A 271 9.64 13.20 -3.08
CA ALA A 271 8.93 12.52 -4.15
C ALA A 271 7.50 13.08 -4.19
N PRO A 272 7.08 13.69 -5.31
CA PRO A 272 5.75 14.28 -5.41
C PRO A 272 4.65 13.23 -5.27
N ALA A 273 3.42 13.70 -5.10
CA ALA A 273 2.18 12.92 -5.10
C ALA A 273 1.96 12.16 -6.42
N ALA A 274 2.68 11.06 -6.62
CA ALA A 274 2.62 10.24 -7.81
C ALA A 274 2.68 8.76 -7.46
N ASP A 275 2.10 7.93 -8.32
CA ASP A 275 2.35 6.49 -8.26
C ASP A 275 3.83 6.26 -8.60
N HIS A 276 4.53 5.50 -7.78
CA HIS A 276 5.92 5.17 -8.01
C HIS A 276 6.07 3.67 -8.21
N GLN A 277 6.82 3.31 -9.25
CA GLN A 277 7.45 2.00 -9.29
C GLN A 277 8.65 2.02 -8.36
N VAL A 278 8.73 1.01 -7.50
CA VAL A 278 9.95 0.74 -6.74
C VAL A 278 10.63 -0.45 -7.39
N THR A 279 11.88 -0.25 -7.77
CA THR A 279 12.77 -1.28 -8.31
C THR A 279 14.13 -1.11 -7.66
N GLY A 280 15.07 -2.01 -7.92
CA GLY A 280 16.41 -1.84 -7.41
C GLY A 280 17.24 -3.09 -7.54
N SER A 281 18.52 -2.91 -7.27
CA SER A 281 19.54 -3.91 -7.41
C SER A 281 20.32 -4.08 -6.11
N ALA A 282 21.40 -4.85 -6.10
CA ALA A 282 22.08 -5.28 -4.88
C ALA A 282 22.54 -4.10 -4.01
N GLY A 283 22.85 -2.95 -4.61
CA GLY A 283 23.32 -1.75 -3.92
C GLY A 283 22.33 -0.58 -3.82
N LEU A 284 21.18 -0.65 -4.50
CA LEU A 284 20.35 0.53 -4.76
C LEU A 284 18.85 0.25 -4.67
N VAL A 285 18.10 1.22 -4.13
CA VAL A 285 16.64 1.31 -4.30
C VAL A 285 16.34 2.48 -5.23
N VAL A 286 15.59 2.23 -6.29
CA VAL A 286 15.23 3.22 -7.30
C VAL A 286 13.73 3.49 -7.22
N LEU A 287 13.39 4.75 -7.00
CA LEU A 287 12.01 5.24 -7.03
C LEU A 287 11.77 5.90 -8.38
N VAL A 288 10.86 5.31 -9.15
CA VAL A 288 10.56 5.71 -10.52
C VAL A 288 9.16 6.31 -10.54
N PRO A 289 9.00 7.62 -10.73
CA PRO A 289 7.67 8.23 -10.82
C PRO A 289 6.98 7.77 -12.11
N ARG A 290 5.70 7.42 -12.03
CA ARG A 290 4.89 7.03 -13.18
C ARG A 290 3.96 8.15 -13.62
N GLY A 291 4.00 8.47 -14.92
CA GLY A 291 3.00 9.30 -15.58
C GLY A 291 3.04 10.80 -15.26
N LYS A 292 4.07 11.28 -14.56
CA LYS A 292 4.30 12.72 -14.31
C LYS A 292 5.78 13.06 -14.44
N PRO A 293 6.13 14.28 -14.90
CA PRO A 293 7.51 14.75 -14.87
C PRO A 293 7.99 14.91 -13.42
N ALA A 294 8.87 14.00 -13.00
CA ALA A 294 9.42 13.93 -11.66
C ALA A 294 10.78 13.24 -11.71
N PRO A 295 11.67 13.48 -10.72
CA PRO A 295 12.99 12.87 -10.72
C PRO A 295 12.88 11.37 -10.43
N VAL A 296 13.71 10.58 -11.11
CA VAL A 296 14.09 9.25 -10.64
C VAL A 296 15.01 9.45 -9.43
N LEU A 297 14.68 8.83 -8.30
CA LEU A 297 15.47 8.93 -7.08
C LEU A 297 16.17 7.61 -6.81
N ALA A 298 17.45 7.67 -6.48
CA ALA A 298 18.22 6.52 -6.06
C ALA A 298 18.61 6.64 -4.60
N LEU A 299 18.28 5.62 -3.83
CA LEU A 299 18.54 5.53 -2.40
C LEU A 299 19.54 4.41 -2.12
N ASP A 300 20.41 4.64 -1.17
CA ASP A 300 21.27 3.61 -0.61
C ASP A 300 20.43 2.50 0.01
N VAL A 301 20.71 1.26 -0.36
CA VAL A 301 19.89 0.12 0.04
C VAL A 301 19.96 -0.18 1.54
N ARG A 302 21.06 0.19 2.22
CA ARG A 302 21.30 -0.06 3.64
C ARG A 302 20.76 1.08 4.51
N THR A 303 20.92 2.33 4.08
CA THR A 303 20.59 3.51 4.89
C THR A 303 19.31 4.21 4.44
N GLY A 304 18.89 4.01 3.20
CA GLY A 304 17.81 4.75 2.55
C GLY A 304 18.19 6.17 2.15
N GLU A 305 19.44 6.59 2.36
CA GLU A 305 19.89 7.94 2.01
C GLU A 305 19.93 8.15 0.51
N ARG A 306 19.52 9.33 0.05
CA ARG A 306 19.55 9.66 -1.37
C ARG A 306 21.00 9.72 -1.85
N ARG A 307 21.36 8.84 -2.78
CA ARG A 307 22.66 8.86 -3.46
C ARG A 307 22.67 9.87 -4.59
N TRP A 308 21.64 9.83 -5.44
CA TRP A 308 21.51 10.73 -6.57
C TRP A 308 20.04 10.90 -6.96
N ALA A 309 19.79 11.90 -7.80
CA ALA A 309 18.50 12.15 -8.45
C ALA A 309 18.75 12.47 -9.91
N TRP A 310 17.90 11.95 -10.80
CA TRP A 310 18.02 12.18 -12.24
C TRP A 310 16.69 12.61 -12.84
N ARG A 311 16.74 13.51 -13.82
CA ARG A 311 15.59 13.90 -14.64
C ARG A 311 16.01 13.92 -16.11
N PRO A 312 15.09 13.61 -17.05
CA PRO A 312 15.32 13.91 -18.46
C PRO A 312 15.64 15.39 -18.65
N ALA A 313 16.47 15.71 -19.66
CA ALA A 313 16.87 17.09 -19.94
C ALA A 313 15.66 17.99 -20.30
N ASN A 314 14.65 17.43 -20.96
CA ASN A 314 13.38 18.11 -21.20
C ASN A 314 12.43 17.87 -20.01
N ALA A 315 12.02 18.95 -19.34
CA ALA A 315 11.18 18.92 -18.15
C ALA A 315 9.74 18.45 -18.39
N GLU A 316 9.30 18.37 -19.65
CA GLU A 316 7.99 17.85 -20.04
C GLU A 316 7.98 16.32 -20.20
N CYS A 317 9.16 15.68 -20.18
CA CYS A 317 9.24 14.23 -20.31
C CYS A 317 8.71 13.53 -19.05
N ALA A 318 7.84 12.54 -19.24
CA ALA A 318 7.35 11.67 -18.20
C ALA A 318 8.12 10.35 -18.20
N VAL A 319 8.62 9.94 -17.03
CA VAL A 319 9.21 8.61 -16.85
C VAL A 319 8.10 7.56 -16.88
N VAL A 320 8.35 6.47 -17.60
CA VAL A 320 7.36 5.40 -17.85
C VAL A 320 7.74 4.14 -17.09
N ALA A 321 9.03 3.77 -17.14
CA ALA A 321 9.55 2.55 -16.52
C ALA A 321 11.05 2.68 -16.23
N ALA A 322 11.54 1.85 -15.32
CA ALA A 322 12.97 1.59 -15.19
C ALA A 322 13.22 0.11 -14.90
N ALA A 323 14.40 -0.38 -15.28
CA ALA A 323 14.88 -1.72 -14.97
C ALA A 323 16.37 -1.70 -14.62
N THR A 324 16.72 -2.51 -13.63
CA THR A 324 18.10 -2.82 -13.24
C THR A 324 18.45 -4.23 -13.69
N SER A 325 19.74 -4.51 -13.90
CA SER A 325 20.21 -5.88 -14.02
C SER A 325 20.22 -6.55 -12.65
N ASP A 326 19.88 -7.83 -12.60
CA ASP A 326 20.06 -8.68 -11.41
C ASP A 326 21.43 -9.38 -11.41
N GLU A 327 22.23 -9.25 -12.49
CA GLU A 327 23.59 -9.79 -12.55
C GLU A 327 24.55 -8.91 -11.73
N PRO A 328 25.22 -9.45 -10.68
CA PRO A 328 26.10 -8.67 -9.80
C PRO A 328 27.19 -7.90 -10.55
N ASP A 329 27.76 -8.50 -11.59
CA ASP A 329 28.87 -7.93 -12.36
C ASP A 329 28.43 -6.83 -13.32
N ARG A 330 27.12 -6.63 -13.50
CA ARG A 330 26.52 -5.65 -14.42
C ARG A 330 25.51 -4.74 -13.73
N ASP A 331 25.56 -4.69 -12.41
CA ASP A 331 24.74 -3.82 -11.56
C ASP A 331 25.22 -2.35 -11.59
N ASP A 332 25.86 -1.92 -12.68
CA ASP A 332 26.45 -0.59 -12.82
C ASP A 332 25.57 0.36 -13.63
N THR A 333 24.50 -0.16 -14.23
CA THR A 333 23.59 0.60 -15.10
C THR A 333 22.11 0.37 -14.75
N LEU A 334 21.33 1.44 -14.73
CA LEU A 334 19.88 1.47 -14.64
C LEU A 334 19.33 1.97 -15.98
N ALA A 335 18.52 1.18 -16.68
CA ALA A 335 17.81 1.68 -17.84
C ALA A 335 16.53 2.41 -17.39
N VAL A 336 16.35 3.64 -17.87
CA VAL A 336 15.15 4.45 -17.62
C VAL A 336 14.50 4.79 -18.94
N ALA A 337 13.25 4.40 -19.09
CA ALA A 337 12.43 4.75 -20.22
C ALA A 337 11.52 5.93 -19.91
N PHE A 338 11.44 6.86 -20.85
CA PHE A 338 10.65 8.08 -20.70
C PHE A 338 10.04 8.51 -22.04
N SER A 339 8.90 9.20 -21.95
CA SER A 339 8.15 9.74 -23.07
C SER A 339 8.21 11.26 -23.01
N CYS A 340 8.61 11.87 -24.11
CA CYS A 340 8.70 13.31 -24.31
C CYS A 340 7.70 13.72 -25.41
N PRO A 341 7.41 15.03 -25.56
CA PRO A 341 6.59 15.53 -26.68
C PRO A 341 7.16 15.19 -28.06
N ASP A 342 8.49 15.07 -28.17
CA ASP A 342 9.21 14.76 -29.42
C ASP A 342 9.45 13.25 -29.64
N GLY A 343 8.95 12.40 -28.75
CA GLY A 343 9.05 10.95 -28.88
C GLY A 343 9.52 10.24 -27.61
N ARG A 344 9.78 8.95 -27.73
CA ARG A 344 10.22 8.10 -26.62
C ARG A 344 11.70 7.88 -26.64
N ARG A 345 12.28 7.71 -25.46
CA ARG A 345 13.71 7.52 -25.27
C ARG A 345 13.98 6.56 -24.13
N VAL A 346 15.16 5.95 -24.16
CA VAL A 346 15.71 5.15 -23.07
C VAL A 346 17.10 5.66 -22.76
N SER A 347 17.38 5.96 -21.49
CA SER A 347 18.71 6.34 -21.03
C SER A 347 19.26 5.27 -20.10
N GLY A 348 20.52 4.92 -20.26
CA GLY A 348 21.28 4.14 -19.28
C GLY A 348 21.94 5.07 -18.30
N LEU A 349 21.59 4.95 -17.03
CA LEU A 349 22.13 5.75 -15.93
C LEU A 349 23.10 4.90 -15.14
N SER A 350 24.24 5.47 -14.75
CA SER A 350 25.14 4.86 -13.79
C SER A 350 24.45 4.64 -12.44
N THR A 351 24.49 3.43 -11.88
CA THR A 351 23.89 3.15 -10.55
C THR A 351 24.67 3.82 -9.42
N VAL A 352 25.91 4.24 -9.67
CA VAL A 352 26.79 4.88 -8.69
C VAL A 352 26.42 6.34 -8.45
N ASP A 353 26.28 7.14 -9.52
CA ASP A 353 26.16 8.60 -9.47
C ASP A 353 24.98 9.16 -10.30
N GLY A 354 24.24 8.31 -11.00
CA GLY A 354 23.11 8.71 -11.83
C GLY A 354 23.50 9.39 -13.15
N ALA A 355 24.79 9.41 -13.51
CA ALA A 355 25.26 9.99 -14.75
C ALA A 355 24.70 9.23 -15.97
N VAL A 356 24.26 9.96 -17.00
CA VAL A 356 23.82 9.38 -18.26
C VAL A 356 25.02 8.81 -18.99
N ARG A 357 25.05 7.49 -19.19
CA ARG A 357 26.09 6.78 -19.94
C ARG A 357 25.78 6.73 -21.42
N TRP A 358 24.51 6.53 -21.74
CA TRP A 358 24.01 6.48 -23.10
C TRP A 358 22.55 6.90 -23.13
N THR A 359 22.11 7.34 -24.31
CA THR A 359 20.70 7.57 -24.60
C THR A 359 20.39 6.98 -25.96
N TRP A 360 19.31 6.24 -26.03
CA TRP A 360 18.78 5.63 -27.24
C TRP A 360 17.40 6.22 -27.54
N ALA A 361 17.13 6.42 -28.82
CA ALA A 361 15.82 6.82 -29.33
C ALA A 361 15.48 5.93 -30.54
N PRO A 362 14.20 5.58 -30.73
CA PRO A 362 13.72 4.92 -31.94
C PRO A 362 14.17 5.68 -33.20
N SER A 363 14.57 4.96 -34.24
CA SER A 363 14.94 5.57 -35.53
C SER A 363 13.73 6.07 -36.33
N SER A 364 12.53 5.57 -36.03
CA SER A 364 11.29 6.09 -36.58
C SER A 364 10.51 6.75 -35.45
N PRO A 365 10.11 8.03 -35.57
CA PRO A 365 9.02 8.57 -34.78
C PRO A 365 7.73 7.89 -35.30
N SER A 366 7.59 6.59 -35.09
CA SER A 366 6.47 5.83 -35.62
C SER A 366 5.21 6.35 -34.96
N ASP A 367 4.34 6.93 -35.78
CA ASP A 367 2.93 7.24 -35.61
C ASP A 367 2.43 7.03 -34.17
N ALA A 368 2.37 8.13 -33.43
CA ALA A 368 1.53 8.19 -32.25
C ALA A 368 0.15 7.69 -32.66
N VAL A 369 -0.19 6.45 -32.27
CA VAL A 369 -1.56 5.96 -32.37
C VAL A 369 -2.36 6.81 -31.39
N ASP A 370 -2.93 7.89 -31.91
CA ASP A 370 -3.75 8.84 -31.18
C ASP A 370 -4.92 8.12 -30.49
N GLY A 371 -5.02 8.29 -29.17
CA GLY A 371 -6.33 8.36 -28.52
C GLY A 371 -6.93 7.12 -27.85
N LEU A 372 -6.27 5.96 -27.78
CA LEU A 372 -6.80 4.85 -26.96
C LEU A 372 -6.34 4.98 -25.49
N PRO A 373 -7.26 5.15 -24.51
CA PRO A 373 -6.88 5.18 -23.11
C PRO A 373 -6.33 3.80 -22.68
N PRO A 374 -5.23 3.76 -21.90
CA PRO A 374 -4.63 2.51 -21.43
C PRO A 374 -5.63 1.74 -20.57
N ARG A 375 -5.98 0.51 -20.98
CA ARG A 375 -6.83 -0.39 -20.18
C ARG A 375 -5.94 -1.33 -19.36
N GLY A 376 -5.78 -1.05 -18.07
CA GLY A 376 -5.24 -1.96 -17.05
C GLY A 376 -3.71 -2.07 -17.03
N THR A 377 -3.06 -1.68 -15.92
CA THR A 377 -1.62 -1.89 -15.72
C THR A 377 -1.37 -3.26 -15.10
N ALA A 378 -0.79 -4.20 -15.84
CA ALA A 378 -0.11 -5.33 -15.20
C ALA A 378 1.11 -4.76 -14.44
N PRO A 379 1.23 -4.98 -13.12
CA PRO A 379 2.46 -4.66 -12.41
C PRO A 379 3.52 -5.63 -12.93
N GLY A 380 4.65 -5.11 -13.44
CA GLY A 380 5.72 -5.92 -14.04
C GLY A 380 5.99 -5.69 -15.53
N GLY A 381 5.19 -4.88 -16.22
CA GLY A 381 5.57 -4.35 -17.54
C GLY A 381 4.68 -4.82 -18.69
N SER A 382 3.82 -3.89 -19.10
CA SER A 382 3.41 -3.53 -20.46
C SER A 382 2.02 -2.91 -20.32
N LEU A 383 1.83 -1.73 -20.89
CA LEU A 383 0.54 -1.07 -20.93
C LEU A 383 -0.28 -1.71 -22.07
N PRO A 384 -1.48 -2.25 -21.83
CA PRO A 384 -2.36 -2.70 -22.89
C PRO A 384 -2.85 -1.47 -23.64
N GLY A 385 -2.39 -1.33 -24.88
CA GLY A 385 -2.80 -0.25 -25.79
C GLY A 385 -1.78 0.85 -26.01
N GLY A 386 -0.59 0.77 -25.41
CA GLY A 386 0.47 1.75 -25.66
C GLY A 386 1.83 1.08 -25.63
N TYR A 387 2.63 1.38 -26.65
CA TYR A 387 4.04 1.03 -26.81
C TYR A 387 4.91 1.55 -25.64
N ALA A 388 4.69 1.08 -24.41
CA ALA A 388 5.59 1.35 -23.31
C ALA A 388 6.82 0.45 -23.54
N PRO A 389 8.04 1.00 -23.61
CA PRO A 389 9.24 0.19 -23.68
C PRO A 389 9.25 -0.74 -22.47
N LEU A 390 9.02 -2.01 -22.73
CA LEU A 390 9.15 -3.06 -21.74
C LEU A 390 10.64 -3.24 -21.50
N LEU A 391 11.13 -2.74 -20.36
CA LEU A 391 12.50 -2.94 -19.95
C LEU A 391 12.60 -4.28 -19.24
N VAL A 392 12.99 -5.31 -19.98
CA VAL A 392 13.32 -6.61 -19.38
C VAL A 392 14.83 -6.69 -19.20
N PRO A 393 15.33 -6.85 -17.96
CA PRO A 393 16.74 -7.12 -17.76
C PRO A 393 17.10 -8.51 -18.29
N THR A 394 18.26 -8.59 -18.94
CA THR A 394 18.78 -9.81 -19.56
C THR A 394 20.21 -10.04 -19.15
N ALA A 395 20.76 -11.22 -19.47
CA ALA A 395 22.19 -11.48 -19.36
C ALA A 395 22.98 -10.68 -20.41
N GLY A 396 23.15 -9.36 -20.22
CA GLY A 396 23.95 -8.50 -21.11
C GLY A 396 23.35 -7.14 -21.43
N GLY A 397 22.07 -6.93 -21.14
CA GLY A 397 21.37 -5.78 -21.69
C GLY A 397 20.03 -5.51 -21.04
N VAL A 398 19.42 -4.42 -21.49
CA VAL A 398 17.99 -4.17 -21.28
C VAL A 398 17.34 -4.25 -22.64
N LEU A 399 16.33 -5.11 -22.72
CA LEU A 399 15.51 -5.19 -23.91
C LEU A 399 14.60 -3.96 -23.95
N VAL A 400 14.45 -3.40 -25.14
CA VAL A 400 13.53 -2.30 -25.43
C VAL A 400 12.62 -2.77 -26.56
N ASN A 401 11.33 -2.81 -26.27
CA ASN A 401 10.33 -3.07 -27.30
C ASN A 401 9.99 -1.75 -28.02
N ASP A 402 10.34 -1.66 -29.30
CA ASP A 402 10.08 -0.50 -30.18
C ASP A 402 8.96 -0.79 -31.20
N GLY A 403 7.98 -1.61 -30.79
CA GLY A 403 6.81 -1.94 -31.59
C GLY A 403 6.86 -3.33 -32.20
N PRO A 404 6.88 -3.49 -33.54
CA PRO A 404 6.94 -4.82 -34.16
C PRO A 404 8.32 -5.47 -34.02
N THR A 405 9.35 -4.70 -33.67
CA THR A 405 10.71 -5.17 -33.49
C THR A 405 11.11 -5.09 -32.02
N GLY A 406 11.62 -6.21 -31.51
CA GLY A 406 12.38 -6.20 -30.27
C GLY A 406 13.80 -5.74 -30.54
N LEU A 407 14.29 -4.80 -29.74
CA LEU A 407 15.68 -4.41 -29.75
C LEU A 407 16.31 -4.73 -28.39
N VAL A 408 17.50 -5.34 -28.41
CA VAL A 408 18.33 -5.49 -27.20
C VAL A 408 19.25 -4.29 -27.12
N LEU A 409 19.19 -3.50 -26.05
CA LEU A 409 20.21 -2.49 -25.78
C LEU A 409 21.24 -3.08 -24.83
N SER A 410 22.52 -3.02 -25.22
CA SER A 410 23.60 -3.33 -24.29
C SER A 410 23.59 -2.33 -23.13
N MET A 411 23.65 -2.83 -21.89
CA MET A 411 23.66 -1.95 -20.71
C MET A 411 24.94 -1.13 -20.60
N SER A 412 26.07 -1.63 -21.09
CA SER A 412 27.35 -0.91 -20.99
C SER A 412 27.47 0.25 -21.97
N GLY A 413 26.81 0.20 -23.13
CA GLY A 413 27.01 1.17 -24.20
C GLY A 413 25.77 1.69 -24.91
N GLY A 414 24.57 1.21 -24.56
CA GLY A 414 23.32 1.59 -25.21
C GLY A 414 23.26 1.23 -26.69
N ARG A 415 24.22 0.42 -27.17
CA ARG A 415 24.25 -0.03 -28.55
C ARG A 415 23.10 -1.00 -28.75
N ALA A 416 22.28 -0.68 -29.73
CA ALA A 416 21.38 -1.61 -30.38
C ALA A 416 22.17 -2.86 -30.75
N GLY A 417 21.88 -3.96 -30.07
CA GLY A 417 22.29 -5.29 -30.48
C GLY A 417 21.49 -5.72 -31.70
N ALA A 418 21.38 -7.02 -31.89
CA ALA A 418 20.62 -7.55 -33.00
C ALA A 418 19.12 -7.21 -32.85
N ALA A 419 18.56 -6.60 -33.89
CA ALA A 419 17.12 -6.38 -34.01
C ALA A 419 16.48 -7.67 -34.50
N HIS A 420 15.43 -8.14 -33.82
CA HIS A 420 14.70 -9.30 -34.28
C HIS A 420 13.41 -8.89 -35.01
N PRO A 421 13.17 -9.40 -36.24
CA PRO A 421 11.98 -9.09 -37.03
C PRO A 421 10.75 -9.93 -36.63
N ALA A 422 10.78 -10.63 -35.50
CA ALA A 422 9.59 -11.34 -35.01
C ALA A 422 8.53 -10.29 -34.70
N GLY A 423 7.63 -10.05 -35.65
CA GLY A 423 6.45 -9.22 -35.47
C GLY A 423 5.71 -9.71 -34.25
N GLY A 424 5.92 -9.05 -33.11
CA GLY A 424 5.52 -9.57 -31.83
C GLY A 424 6.00 -8.74 -30.67
N ARG A 425 5.25 -8.80 -29.57
CA ARG A 425 5.62 -8.14 -28.34
C ARG A 425 6.64 -9.01 -27.62
N LEU A 426 7.81 -8.45 -27.34
CA LEU A 426 8.68 -9.07 -26.35
C LEU A 426 7.91 -9.23 -25.06
N ALA A 427 8.00 -10.42 -24.48
CA ALA A 427 7.15 -10.78 -23.37
C ALA A 427 7.95 -11.19 -22.12
N ALA A 428 9.07 -11.91 -22.27
CA ALA A 428 10.01 -12.17 -21.18
C ALA A 428 11.42 -12.52 -21.71
N SER A 429 12.38 -12.67 -20.80
CA SER A 429 13.71 -13.19 -21.12
C SER A 429 14.27 -14.03 -19.97
N ALA A 430 15.06 -15.04 -20.28
CA ALA A 430 15.87 -15.77 -19.31
C ALA A 430 17.26 -16.06 -19.89
N GLY A 431 18.29 -15.66 -19.15
CA GLY A 431 19.67 -15.74 -19.62
C GLY A 431 19.86 -15.02 -20.96
N ALA A 432 20.37 -15.74 -21.95
CA ALA A 432 20.60 -15.25 -23.30
C ALA A 432 19.39 -15.44 -24.25
N THR A 433 18.22 -15.84 -23.75
CA THR A 433 17.04 -16.10 -24.59
C THR A 433 15.92 -15.10 -24.28
N GLY A 434 15.43 -14.42 -25.31
CA GLY A 434 14.21 -13.62 -25.26
C GLY A 434 13.02 -14.40 -25.82
N LEU A 435 11.87 -14.30 -25.17
CA LEU A 435 10.60 -14.87 -25.62
C LEU A 435 9.69 -13.75 -26.14
N TYR A 436 9.34 -13.85 -27.42
CA TYR A 436 8.46 -12.94 -28.14
C TYR A 436 7.12 -13.61 -28.40
N LEU A 437 6.02 -12.90 -28.12
CA LEU A 437 4.67 -13.35 -28.44
C LEU A 437 4.04 -12.40 -29.46
N GLY A 438 3.71 -12.90 -30.65
CA GLY A 438 3.28 -12.07 -31.76
C GLY A 438 2.55 -12.82 -32.86
N GLY A 439 1.48 -12.20 -33.37
CA GLY A 439 0.55 -12.85 -34.29
C GLY A 439 0.06 -14.16 -33.70
N ASP A 440 0.30 -15.26 -34.42
CA ASP A 440 -0.06 -16.61 -34.02
C ASP A 440 1.14 -17.43 -33.52
N ASN A 441 2.22 -16.81 -33.04
CA ASN A 441 3.44 -17.54 -32.67
C ASN A 441 4.12 -17.04 -31.37
N ALA A 442 4.71 -18.00 -30.65
CA ALA A 442 5.76 -17.79 -29.68
C ALA A 442 7.10 -17.99 -30.37
N THR A 443 8.02 -17.03 -30.24
CA THR A 443 9.35 -17.09 -30.86
C THR A 443 10.40 -16.87 -29.79
N ALA A 444 11.34 -17.81 -29.66
CA ALA A 444 12.53 -17.57 -28.87
C ALA A 444 13.66 -17.04 -29.74
N VAL A 445 14.39 -16.08 -29.18
CA VAL A 445 15.47 -15.39 -29.86
C VAL A 445 16.70 -15.40 -28.98
N ASP A 446 17.84 -15.74 -29.56
CA ASP A 446 19.13 -15.52 -28.92
C ASP A 446 19.39 -14.02 -28.84
N LEU A 447 19.48 -13.47 -27.64
CA LEU A 447 19.58 -12.02 -27.42
C LEU A 447 20.95 -11.44 -27.81
N ALA A 448 21.99 -12.26 -27.81
CA ALA A 448 23.32 -11.83 -28.23
C ALA A 448 23.40 -11.72 -29.75
N LEU A 449 22.80 -12.68 -30.46
CA LEU A 449 22.89 -12.79 -31.92
C LEU A 449 21.66 -12.22 -32.66
N GLY A 450 20.55 -12.01 -31.96
CA GLY A 450 19.22 -11.74 -32.50
C GLY A 450 18.81 -12.74 -33.55
N ARG A 451 19.14 -14.02 -33.32
CA ARG A 451 18.74 -15.13 -34.19
C ARG A 451 17.58 -15.86 -33.56
N GLU A 452 16.57 -16.17 -34.36
CA GLU A 452 15.51 -17.09 -33.97
C GLU A 452 16.12 -18.43 -33.56
N ARG A 453 15.81 -18.89 -32.34
CA ARG A 453 16.16 -20.24 -31.87
C ARG A 453 15.09 -21.24 -32.28
N TRP A 454 13.84 -20.86 -32.06
CA TRP A 454 12.67 -21.64 -32.44
C TRP A 454 11.45 -20.73 -32.55
N LYS A 455 10.44 -21.22 -33.27
CA LYS A 455 9.14 -20.60 -33.43
C LYS A 455 8.06 -21.66 -33.38
N VAL A 456 7.08 -21.45 -32.50
CA VAL A 456 5.99 -22.40 -32.25
C VAL A 456 4.66 -21.66 -32.38
N PRO A 457 3.67 -22.22 -33.09
CA PRO A 457 2.36 -21.60 -33.19
C PRO A 457 1.71 -21.51 -31.81
N LEU A 458 1.17 -20.35 -31.48
CA LEU A 458 0.23 -20.17 -30.39
C LEU A 458 -1.14 -20.73 -30.80
N PRO A 459 -1.97 -21.15 -29.85
CA PRO A 459 -3.37 -21.43 -30.14
C PRO A 459 -3.99 -20.24 -30.89
N ALA A 460 -4.67 -20.51 -32.01
CA ALA A 460 -5.12 -19.47 -32.93
C ALA A 460 -5.94 -18.36 -32.24
N ALA A 461 -5.68 -17.11 -32.63
CA ALA A 461 -6.34 -15.91 -32.10
C ALA A 461 -6.21 -15.79 -30.57
N THR A 462 -4.97 -15.68 -30.07
CA THR A 462 -4.73 -15.39 -28.65
C THR A 462 -3.93 -14.11 -28.46
N THR A 463 -4.41 -13.24 -27.58
CA THR A 463 -3.67 -12.08 -27.08
C THR A 463 -2.83 -12.49 -25.87
N PRO A 464 -1.51 -12.28 -25.88
CA PRO A 464 -0.68 -12.49 -24.71
C PRO A 464 -1.02 -11.46 -23.62
N VAL A 465 -1.25 -11.92 -22.40
CA VAL A 465 -1.60 -11.07 -21.25
C VAL A 465 -0.39 -10.80 -20.36
N ALA A 466 0.36 -11.85 -20.03
CA ALA A 466 1.53 -11.77 -19.19
C ALA A 466 2.49 -12.90 -19.51
N VAL A 467 3.78 -12.67 -19.32
CA VAL A 467 4.81 -13.68 -19.56
C VAL A 467 5.87 -13.55 -18.48
N ALA A 468 6.47 -14.68 -18.13
CA ALA A 468 7.61 -14.73 -17.25
C ALA A 468 8.58 -15.80 -17.75
N ALA A 469 9.86 -15.65 -17.47
CA ALA A 469 10.87 -16.63 -17.86
C ALA A 469 11.91 -16.80 -16.76
N ILE A 470 12.35 -18.04 -16.58
CA ILE A 470 13.48 -18.44 -15.74
C ILE A 470 14.38 -19.34 -16.57
N GLU A 471 15.61 -19.58 -16.14
CA GLU A 471 16.57 -20.40 -16.88
C GLU A 471 15.94 -21.74 -17.33
N GLY A 472 15.97 -21.98 -18.65
CA GLY A 472 15.39 -23.16 -19.30
C GLY A 472 13.87 -23.18 -19.48
N ALA A 473 13.09 -22.30 -18.83
CA ALA A 473 11.62 -22.34 -18.87
C ALA A 473 10.96 -20.98 -19.11
N GLY A 474 10.06 -20.92 -20.09
CA GLY A 474 9.24 -19.76 -20.42
C GLY A 474 7.78 -20.04 -20.08
N PHE A 475 7.08 -19.05 -19.55
CA PHE A 475 5.67 -19.16 -19.19
C PHE A 475 4.90 -18.05 -19.87
N ALA A 476 3.87 -18.40 -20.63
CA ALA A 476 2.98 -17.45 -21.29
C ALA A 476 1.55 -17.63 -20.83
N LEU A 477 0.94 -16.55 -20.35
CA LEU A 477 -0.50 -16.44 -20.15
C LEU A 477 -1.11 -15.81 -21.40
N VAL A 478 -1.92 -16.59 -22.11
CA VAL A 478 -2.56 -16.18 -23.36
C VAL A 478 -4.09 -16.21 -23.20
N VAL A 479 -4.78 -15.22 -23.75
CA VAL A 479 -6.25 -15.14 -23.73
C VAL A 479 -6.77 -15.22 -25.16
N PRO A 480 -7.73 -16.09 -25.47
CA PRO A 480 -8.36 -16.13 -26.78
C PRO A 480 -9.06 -14.80 -27.14
N ASP A 481 -8.82 -14.27 -28.35
CA ASP A 481 -9.34 -12.99 -28.84
C ASP A 481 -10.87 -12.96 -28.94
N ARG A 482 -11.50 -14.13 -29.11
CA ARG A 482 -12.97 -14.26 -29.24
C ARG A 482 -13.71 -14.43 -27.92
N GLY A 483 -13.01 -14.22 -26.79
CA GLY A 483 -13.53 -14.57 -25.48
C GLY A 483 -13.46 -16.08 -25.25
N GLY A 484 -12.96 -16.45 -24.08
CA GLY A 484 -12.68 -17.83 -23.72
C GLY A 484 -11.62 -17.89 -22.63
N PRO A 485 -11.42 -19.07 -22.06
CA PRO A 485 -10.57 -19.21 -20.91
C PRO A 485 -9.11 -18.95 -21.26
N ALA A 486 -8.49 -18.17 -20.38
CA ALA A 486 -7.07 -17.92 -20.44
C ALA A 486 -6.33 -19.27 -20.35
N ARG A 487 -5.24 -19.40 -21.10
CA ARG A 487 -4.39 -20.59 -21.09
C ARG A 487 -3.01 -20.17 -20.61
N LEU A 488 -2.49 -20.90 -19.64
CA LEU A 488 -1.11 -20.82 -19.23
C LEU A 488 -0.33 -21.93 -19.94
N VAL A 489 0.65 -21.53 -20.73
CA VAL A 489 1.52 -22.44 -21.47
C VAL A 489 2.95 -22.32 -20.95
N ARG A 490 3.59 -23.46 -20.70
CA ARG A 490 4.99 -23.57 -20.31
C ARG A 490 5.79 -24.11 -21.50
N TYR A 491 6.79 -23.35 -21.91
CA TYR A 491 7.73 -23.72 -22.97
C TYR A 491 9.09 -24.07 -22.38
N ASP A 492 9.74 -25.05 -22.97
CA ASP A 492 11.19 -25.19 -22.88
C ASP A 492 11.85 -24.08 -23.72
N LEU A 493 12.66 -23.21 -23.10
CA LEU A 493 13.25 -22.07 -23.81
C LEU A 493 14.34 -22.46 -24.81
N ASN A 494 14.88 -23.67 -24.74
CA ASN A 494 15.91 -24.14 -25.67
C ASN A 494 15.30 -24.73 -26.93
N THR A 495 14.16 -25.43 -26.80
CA THR A 495 13.57 -26.23 -27.89
C THR A 495 12.22 -25.70 -28.39
N GLY A 496 11.53 -24.88 -27.60
CA GLY A 496 10.16 -24.43 -27.88
C GLY A 496 9.10 -25.47 -27.54
N THR A 497 9.48 -26.65 -27.07
CA THR A 497 8.55 -27.72 -26.73
C THR A 497 7.58 -27.23 -25.66
N ASN A 498 6.27 -27.40 -25.90
CA ASN A 498 5.25 -27.20 -24.88
C ASN A 498 5.38 -28.32 -23.83
N LEU A 499 5.87 -27.96 -22.64
CA LEU A 499 6.09 -28.89 -21.55
C LEU A 499 4.84 -29.10 -20.70
N ALA A 500 3.99 -28.09 -20.61
CA ALA A 500 2.75 -28.14 -19.84
C ALA A 500 1.80 -27.05 -20.30
N GLU A 501 0.51 -27.37 -20.27
CA GLU A 501 -0.54 -26.42 -20.55
C GLU A 501 -1.66 -26.55 -19.53
N ARG A 502 -2.21 -25.42 -19.11
CA ARG A 502 -3.29 -25.36 -18.14
C ARG A 502 -4.28 -24.27 -18.51
N GLN A 503 -5.56 -24.61 -18.47
CA GLN A 503 -6.63 -23.62 -18.49
C GLN A 503 -6.70 -22.89 -17.15
N VAL A 504 -6.76 -21.57 -17.20
CA VAL A 504 -6.94 -20.67 -16.06
C VAL A 504 -8.13 -19.75 -16.30
N ASP A 505 -8.55 -19.02 -15.27
CA ASP A 505 -9.72 -18.13 -15.32
C ASP A 505 -9.48 -16.99 -16.34
N ASP A 506 -10.49 -16.69 -17.17
CA ASP A 506 -10.56 -15.61 -18.17
C ASP A 506 -10.20 -14.24 -17.57
N ALA A 507 -10.37 -14.09 -16.26
CA ALA A 507 -10.01 -12.90 -15.51
C ALA A 507 -8.49 -12.75 -15.24
N SER A 508 -7.61 -13.64 -15.72
CA SER A 508 -6.19 -13.58 -15.38
C SER A 508 -5.50 -12.31 -15.93
N THR A 509 -4.72 -11.61 -15.10
CA THR A 509 -4.11 -10.29 -15.37
C THR A 509 -2.60 -10.23 -15.25
N GLY A 510 -1.97 -11.22 -14.62
CA GLY A 510 -0.54 -11.14 -14.31
C GLY A 510 0.10 -12.49 -14.06
N LEU A 511 1.40 -12.56 -14.35
CA LEU A 511 2.28 -13.67 -14.02
C LEU A 511 3.45 -13.16 -13.21
N TRP A 512 3.81 -13.90 -12.17
CA TRP A 512 5.01 -13.63 -11.37
C TRP A 512 5.78 -14.90 -11.13
N LEU A 513 7.11 -14.81 -11.25
CA LEU A 513 7.99 -15.89 -10.86
C LEU A 513 8.52 -15.66 -9.45
N ALA A 514 8.47 -16.74 -8.68
CA ALA A 514 9.11 -16.87 -7.39
C ALA A 514 9.93 -18.16 -7.39
N PRO A 515 10.87 -18.36 -6.45
CA PRO A 515 11.65 -19.59 -6.35
C PRO A 515 10.75 -20.84 -6.34
N GLY A 516 10.87 -21.65 -7.39
CA GLY A 516 10.09 -22.88 -7.61
C GLY A 516 8.57 -22.71 -7.63
N THR A 517 8.03 -21.51 -7.91
CA THR A 517 6.58 -21.27 -7.91
C THR A 517 6.22 -20.22 -8.95
N LEU A 518 5.22 -20.52 -9.78
CA LEU A 518 4.61 -19.55 -10.68
C LEU A 518 3.31 -19.04 -10.05
N LEU A 519 3.14 -17.72 -9.98
CA LEU A 519 1.91 -17.09 -9.49
C LEU A 519 1.11 -16.55 -10.67
N VAL A 520 -0.18 -16.87 -10.70
CA VAL A 520 -1.15 -16.31 -11.64
C VAL A 520 -2.12 -15.44 -10.86
N THR A 521 -2.31 -14.19 -11.30
CA THR A 521 -3.25 -13.24 -10.66
C THR A 521 -4.43 -12.95 -11.57
N THR A 522 -5.59 -12.60 -10.99
CA THR A 522 -6.80 -12.23 -11.75
C THR A 522 -7.24 -10.78 -11.51
N THR A 523 -8.23 -10.30 -12.28
CA THR A 523 -8.88 -8.98 -12.11
C THR A 523 -9.62 -8.85 -10.79
N THR A 524 -10.03 -9.98 -10.20
CA THR A 524 -10.65 -10.07 -8.86
C THR A 524 -9.62 -10.19 -7.74
N ASN A 525 -8.33 -9.97 -8.05
CA ASN A 525 -7.18 -10.12 -7.17
C ASN A 525 -6.97 -11.56 -6.65
N ALA A 526 -7.62 -12.58 -7.21
CA ALA A 526 -7.30 -13.95 -6.85
C ALA A 526 -5.86 -14.27 -7.27
N VAL A 527 -5.13 -14.96 -6.42
CA VAL A 527 -3.75 -15.40 -6.63
C VAL A 527 -3.72 -16.91 -6.56
N THR A 528 -3.24 -17.56 -7.62
CA THR A 528 -3.05 -19.00 -7.69
C THR A 528 -1.58 -19.30 -7.83
N ALA A 529 -1.02 -20.11 -6.93
CA ALA A 529 0.33 -20.61 -7.04
C ALA A 529 0.36 -21.99 -7.70
N LEU A 530 1.27 -22.16 -8.65
CA LEU A 530 1.44 -23.35 -9.47
C LEU A 530 2.80 -24.00 -9.25
N ARG A 531 2.80 -25.33 -9.14
CA ARG A 531 3.98 -26.18 -8.94
C ARG A 531 3.96 -27.51 -9.72
#